data_AF-A0A1B9LGM2-F1
#
_entry.id   AF-A0A1B9LGM2-F1
#
_cell.length_a   1.000
_cell.length_b   1.000
_cell.length_c   1.000
_cell.angle_alpha   90.00
_cell.angle_beta   90.00
_cell.angle_gamma   90.00
#
_symmetry.space_group_name_H-M   'P 1'
#
loop_
_entity.id
_entity.type
_entity.pdbx_description
1 polymer ?
#
loop_
_entity_poly.entity_id
_entity_poly.type
_entity_poly.pdbx_seq_one_letter_code
_entity_poly.pdbx_strand_id
1 'polypeptide(L)' 'MTFLCKGAKQNVYPSRMSRDMAGGRVAYEYQQGKNASTDDLVSIFDFEDKDIVSPEKQQESFWAWIRSERN' A
#
# COMPACT_ATOMS: atom_id res chain seq x y z
N MET A 1 -7.08 -1.74 -18.27
CA MET A 1 -6.86 -0.37 -17.78
C MET A 1 -5.78 -0.45 -16.73
N THR A 2 -4.67 0.24 -16.90
CA THR A 2 -3.54 0.21 -15.96
C THR A 2 -3.35 1.62 -15.40
N PHE A 3 -3.35 1.75 -14.07
CA PHE A 3 -3.14 3.03 -13.40
C PHE A 3 -1.66 3.16 -13.05
N LEU A 4 -1.00 4.19 -13.59
CA LEU A 4 0.44 4.43 -13.36
C LEU A 4 0.65 5.33 -12.13
N CYS A 5 0.20 4.84 -10.98
CA CYS A 5 0.37 5.55 -9.72
C CYS A 5 0.66 4.60 -8.55
N LYS A 6 1.25 5.14 -7.48
CA LYS A 6 1.54 4.43 -6.24
C LYS A 6 0.33 3.70 -5.68
N GLY A 7 -0.87 4.27 -5.82
CA GLY A 7 -2.12 3.66 -5.36
C GLY A 7 -2.43 2.29 -5.98
N ALA A 8 -1.84 1.95 -7.14
CA ALA A 8 -2.01 0.66 -7.80
C ALA A 8 -0.82 -0.30 -7.62
N LYS A 9 0.20 0.09 -6.84
CA LYS A 9 1.39 -0.73 -6.58
C LYS A 9 1.10 -1.85 -5.57
N GLN A 10 1.65 -3.05 -5.80
CA GLN A 10 1.40 -4.25 -4.99
C GLN A 10 1.56 -4.04 -3.47
N ASN A 11 2.62 -3.33 -3.07
CA ASN A 11 2.97 -3.13 -1.67
C ASN A 11 2.51 -1.78 -1.12
N VAL A 12 1.53 -1.13 -1.75
CA VAL A 12 0.91 0.10 -1.24
C VAL A 12 -0.49 -0.21 -0.74
N TYR A 13 -0.75 0.04 0.55
CA TYR A 13 -2.07 -0.20 1.13
C TYR A 13 -2.44 0.83 2.20
N PRO A 14 -3.69 1.36 2.20
CA PRO A 14 -4.09 2.35 3.18
C PRO A 14 -4.46 1.71 4.53
N SER A 15 -4.09 2.36 5.63
CA SER A 15 -4.59 1.98 6.96
C SER A 15 -6.00 2.54 7.19
N ARG A 16 -6.68 2.11 8.27
CA ARG A 16 -7.95 2.74 8.67
C ARG A 16 -7.77 4.24 8.91
N MET A 17 -6.70 4.59 9.63
CA MET A 17 -6.37 5.98 9.93
C MET A 17 -6.10 6.80 8.68
N SER A 18 -5.37 6.27 7.69
CA SER A 18 -5.07 7.02 6.46
C SER A 18 -6.30 7.23 5.58
N ARG A 19 -7.28 6.31 5.62
CA ARG A 19 -8.58 6.51 4.98
C ARG A 19 -9.37 7.66 5.62
N ASP A 20 -9.47 7.64 6.95
CA ASP A 20 -10.38 8.54 7.66
C ASP A 20 -9.77 9.95 7.86
N MET A 21 -8.47 10.03 8.15
CA MET A 21 -7.82 11.30 8.57
C MET A 21 -7.12 12.05 7.45
N ALA A 22 -6.63 11.36 6.43
CA ALA A 22 -5.95 11.98 5.28
C ALA A 22 -6.86 12.10 4.04
N GLY A 23 -8.16 11.82 4.20
CA GLY A 23 -9.12 11.75 3.11
C GLY A 23 -8.75 10.70 2.06
N GLY A 24 -8.08 9.62 2.47
CA GLY A 24 -7.66 8.53 1.59
C GLY A 24 -6.56 8.89 0.57
N ARG A 25 -5.85 10.02 0.73
CA ARG A 25 -4.80 10.44 -0.23
C ARG A 25 -3.43 9.85 0.03
N VAL A 26 -3.22 9.24 1.19
CA VAL A 26 -1.94 8.62 1.57
C VAL A 26 -2.13 7.17 2.00
N ALA A 27 -1.11 6.38 1.73
CA ALA A 27 -1.04 4.95 2.05
C ALA A 27 0.38 4.57 2.45
N TYR A 28 0.55 3.40 3.06
CA TYR A 28 1.88 2.90 3.41
C TYR A 28 2.43 2.06 2.27
N GLU A 29 3.66 2.34 1.83
CA GLU A 29 4.47 1.46 0.98
C GLU A 29 5.26 0.49 1.87
N TYR A 30 4.66 -0.66 2.19
CA TYR A 30 5.22 -1.60 3.16
C TYR A 30 6.29 -2.52 2.55
N GLN A 31 7.11 -3.12 3.42
CA GLN A 31 8.14 -4.09 3.05
C GLN A 31 7.93 -5.38 3.84
N GLN A 32 8.14 -6.52 3.20
CA GLN A 32 7.97 -7.83 3.85
C GLN A 32 8.96 -8.01 5.00
N GLY A 33 8.47 -8.44 6.17
CA GLY A 33 9.30 -8.69 7.36
C GLY A 33 9.70 -7.43 8.11
N LYS A 34 9.07 -6.28 7.82
CA LYS A 34 9.27 -5.01 8.50
C LYS A 34 7.92 -4.37 8.83
N ASN A 35 7.78 -3.93 10.07
CA ASN A 35 6.66 -3.09 10.49
C ASN A 35 6.65 -1.76 9.72
N ALA A 36 5.50 -1.39 9.18
CA ALA A 36 5.31 -0.10 8.53
C ALA A 36 5.32 1.04 9.56
N SER A 37 5.96 2.14 9.20
CA SER A 37 6.13 3.35 9.99
C SER A 37 5.65 4.57 9.22
N THR A 38 5.56 5.73 9.88
CA THR A 38 5.16 6.99 9.23
C THR A 38 6.08 7.40 8.09
N ASP A 39 7.34 6.95 8.11
CA ASP A 39 8.32 7.22 7.05
C ASP A 39 8.00 6.45 5.75
N ASP A 40 7.17 5.41 5.84
CA ASP A 40 6.74 4.61 4.69
C ASP A 40 5.45 5.18 4.04
N LEU A 41 4.97 6.35 4.48
CA LEU A 41 3.80 7.01 3.88
C LEU A 41 4.12 7.61 2.51
N VAL A 42 3.28 7.29 1.52
CA VAL A 42 3.36 7.81 0.15
C VAL A 42 2.03 8.43 -0.28
N SER A 43 2.09 9.38 -1.21
CA SER A 43 0.90 9.92 -1.89
C SER A 43 0.46 8.93 -2.98
N ILE A 44 -0.81 8.54 -2.95
CA ILE A 44 -1.32 7.47 -3.85
C ILE A 44 -1.39 7.89 -5.32
N PHE A 45 -1.29 9.19 -5.61
CA PHE A 45 -1.33 9.72 -6.98
C PHE A 45 0.07 9.96 -7.56
N ASP A 46 1.13 9.76 -6.77
CA ASP A 46 2.49 9.87 -7.27
C ASP A 46 2.71 8.83 -8.38
N PHE A 47 3.43 9.22 -9.43
CA PHE A 47 3.69 8.35 -10.58
C PHE A 47 4.46 7.10 -10.15
N GLU A 48 4.02 5.94 -10.66
CA GLU A 48 4.68 4.66 -10.50
C GLU A 48 4.25 3.73 -11.64
N ASP A 49 5.18 3.01 -12.22
CA ASP A 49 4.94 2.06 -13.30
C ASP A 49 5.45 0.64 -12.97
N LYS A 50 6.04 0.46 -11.77
CA LYS A 50 6.56 -0.82 -11.30
C LYS A 50 5.57 -1.50 -10.38
N ASP A 51 5.47 -2.83 -10.54
CA ASP A 51 4.66 -3.71 -9.69
C ASP A 51 3.21 -3.22 -9.53
N ILE A 52 2.67 -2.65 -10.61
CA ILE A 52 1.27 -2.25 -10.70
C ILE A 52 0.43 -3.51 -10.85
N VAL A 53 -0.51 -3.70 -9.93
CA VAL A 53 -1.33 -4.91 -9.86
C VAL A 53 -2.82 -4.56 -9.69
N SER A 54 -3.68 -5.56 -9.79
CA SER A 54 -5.11 -5.37 -9.57
C SER A 54 -5.43 -5.14 -8.08
N PRO A 55 -6.57 -4.50 -7.74
CA PRO A 55 -6.98 -4.32 -6.36
C PRO A 55 -7.08 -5.63 -5.57
N GLU A 56 -7.53 -6.73 -6.21
CA GLU A 56 -7.60 -8.05 -5.59
C GLU A 56 -6.20 -8.54 -5.20
N LYS A 57 -5.21 -8.30 -6.08
CA LYS A 57 -3.82 -8.70 -5.81
C LYS A 57 -3.17 -7.88 -4.71
N GLN A 58 -3.43 -6.56 -4.65
CA GLN A 58 -2.98 -5.72 -3.53
C GLN A 58 -3.54 -6.23 -2.21
N GLN A 59 -4.82 -6.63 -2.18
CA GLN A 59 -5.46 -7.15 -0.99
C GLN A 59 -4.83 -8.49 -0.54
N GLU A 60 -4.56 -9.41 -1.47
CA GLU A 60 -3.84 -10.66 -1.18
C GLU A 60 -2.45 -10.39 -0.58
N SER A 61 -1.66 -9.52 -1.21
CA SER A 61 -0.31 -9.17 -0.75
C SER A 61 -0.33 -8.53 0.64
N PHE A 62 -1.27 -7.64 0.89
CA PHE A 62 -1.42 -7.00 2.19
C PHE A 62 -1.75 -8.03 3.30
N TRP A 63 -2.67 -8.97 3.05
CA TRP A 63 -2.99 -9.99 4.06
C TRP A 63 -1.85 -10.98 4.27
N ALA A 64 -1.07 -11.28 3.23
CA ALA A 64 0.14 -12.09 3.37
C ALA A 64 1.16 -11.39 4.28
N TRP A 65 1.38 -10.08 4.07
CA TRP A 65 2.25 -9.26 4.92
C TRP A 65 1.77 -9.20 6.38
N ILE A 66 0.50 -8.90 6.63
CA ILE A 66 -0.05 -8.84 7.99
C ILE A 66 0.11 -10.18 8.75
N ARG A 67 0.07 -11.31 8.04
CA ARG A 67 0.32 -12.64 8.62
C ARG A 67 1.79 -12.89 8.91
N SER A 68 2.72 -12.34 8.11
CA SER A 68 4.15 -12.51 8.35
C SER A 68 4.67 -11.71 9.54
N GLU A 69 4.09 -10.55 9.84
CA GLU A 69 4.48 -9.70 10.99
C GLU A 69 3.99 -10.24 12.36
N ARG A 70 3.26 -11.36 12.40
CA ARG A 70 2.68 -11.94 13.63
C ARG A 70 3.49 -13.08 14.26
N ASN A 71 4.72 -13.34 13.79
CA ASN A 71 5.68 -14.26 14.42
C ASN A 71 6.70 -13.50 15.26
#